data_AF-A0A484FM91-F1
#
_entry.id   AF-A0A484FM91-F1
#
_cell.length_a   1.000
_cell.length_b   1.000
_cell.length_c   1.000
_cell.angle_alpha   90.00
_cell.angle_beta   90.00
_cell.angle_gamma   90.00
#
_symmetry.space_group_name_H-M   'P 1'
#
loop_
_entity.id
_entity.type
_entity.pdbx_description
1 polymer ?
#
loop_
_entity_poly.entity_id
_entity_poly.type
_entity_poly.pdbx_seq_one_letter_code
_entity_poly.pdbx_strand_id
1 'polypeptide(L)'
;MIEATRECLDKAFEVVKPGTPIREFSAVIEKHAKSKGCSVISTWGSHGIHTGFHPLPCIPHYAKNKAVGVCKPGMAFTIEPILTLYVWCRYLRVKGWEES
;
A
#
# COMPACT_ATOMS: atom_id res chain seq x y z
N MET A 1 -8.67 7.02 -12.51
CA MET A 1 -7.57 6.80 -11.55
C MET A 1 -8.03 7.07 -10.12
N ILE A 2 -8.52 8.26 -9.79
CA ILE A 2 -8.97 8.62 -8.42
C ILE A 2 -9.94 7.58 -7.83
N GLU A 3 -11.00 7.24 -8.57
CA GLU A 3 -11.96 6.22 -8.14
C GLU A 3 -11.30 4.85 -7.97
N ALA A 4 -10.44 4.43 -8.90
CA ALA A 4 -9.71 3.17 -8.79
C ALA A 4 -8.81 3.12 -7.55
N THR A 5 -8.14 4.22 -7.19
CA THR A 5 -7.33 4.33 -5.96
C THR A 5 -8.20 4.21 -4.72
N ARG A 6 -9.36 4.88 -4.70
CA ARG A 6 -10.32 4.79 -3.60
C ARG A 6 -10.87 3.37 -3.44
N GLU A 7 -11.30 2.74 -4.53
CA GLU A 7 -11.77 1.35 -4.51
C GLU A 7 -10.67 0.37 -4.06
N CYS A 8 -9.39 0.62 -4.41
CA CYS A 8 -8.28 -0.19 -3.90
C CYS A 8 -8.17 -0.09 -2.38
N LEU A 9 -8.28 1.11 -1.83
CA LEU A 9 -8.23 1.37 -0.39
C LEU A 9 -9.42 0.70 0.32
N ASP A 10 -10.64 0.91 -0.18
CA ASP A 10 -11.86 0.35 0.40
C ASP A 10 -11.78 -1.20 0.44
N LYS A 11 -11.35 -1.83 -0.65
CA LYS A 11 -11.15 -3.28 -0.72
C LYS A 11 -10.05 -3.79 0.20
N ALA A 12 -8.99 -3.01 0.40
CA ALA A 12 -7.95 -3.37 1.36
C ALA A 12 -8.51 -3.37 2.78
N PHE A 13 -9.38 -2.42 3.14
CA PHE A 13 -10.01 -2.39 4.46
C PHE A 13 -10.94 -3.59 4.71
N GLU A 14 -11.65 -4.09 3.69
CA GLU A 14 -12.52 -5.27 3.82
C GLU A 14 -11.77 -6.53 4.31
N VAL A 15 -10.47 -6.63 4.04
CA VAL A 15 -9.64 -7.77 4.47
C VAL A 15 -8.92 -7.55 5.80
N VAL A 16 -8.93 -6.33 6.35
CA VAL A 16 -8.31 -6.00 7.63
C VAL A 16 -9.13 -6.60 8.77
N LYS A 17 -8.58 -7.64 9.40
CA LYS A 17 -9.14 -8.24 10.62
C LYS A 17 -8.05 -8.98 11.39
N PRO A 18 -8.25 -9.24 12.70
CA PRO A 18 -7.32 -10.06 13.47
C PRO A 18 -7.03 -11.40 12.76
N GLY A 19 -5.76 -11.75 12.67
CA GLY A 19 -5.30 -12.97 11.99
C GLY A 19 -4.98 -12.82 10.50
N THR A 20 -5.34 -11.71 9.85
CA THR A 20 -4.95 -11.47 8.45
C THR A 20 -3.45 -11.19 8.33
N PRO A 21 -2.68 -11.89 7.47
CA PRO A 21 -1.31 -11.51 7.16
C PRO A 21 -1.25 -10.14 6.47
N ILE A 22 -0.33 -9.28 6.89
CA ILE A 22 -0.22 -7.89 6.40
C ILE A 22 -0.05 -7.83 4.87
N ARG A 23 0.67 -8.79 4.28
CA ARG A 23 0.90 -8.87 2.83
C ARG A 23 -0.35 -9.09 1.98
N GLU A 24 -1.46 -9.55 2.57
CA GLU A 24 -2.71 -9.81 1.83
C GLU A 24 -3.33 -8.52 1.28
N PHE A 25 -3.14 -7.39 1.98
CA PHE A 25 -3.65 -6.09 1.54
C PHE A 25 -3.12 -5.72 0.16
N SER A 26 -1.83 -5.94 -0.03
CA SER A 26 -1.10 -5.67 -1.27
C SER A 26 -1.59 -6.52 -2.43
N ALA A 27 -1.97 -7.77 -2.17
CA ALA A 27 -2.52 -8.66 -3.19
C ALA A 27 -3.88 -8.15 -3.69
N VAL A 28 -4.73 -7.67 -2.78
CA VAL A 28 -6.04 -7.08 -3.11
C VAL A 28 -5.87 -5.78 -3.90
N ILE A 29 -5.01 -4.87 -3.42
CA ILE A 29 -4.75 -3.58 -4.06
C ILE A 29 -4.23 -3.78 -5.48
N GLU A 30 -3.16 -4.56 -5.67
CA GLU A 30 -2.55 -4.69 -6.99
C GLU A 30 -3.48 -5.41 -7.98
N LYS A 31 -4.26 -6.39 -7.52
CA LYS A 31 -5.27 -7.05 -8.35
C LYS A 31 -6.33 -6.05 -8.84
N HIS A 32 -6.86 -5.21 -7.95
CA HIS A 32 -7.87 -4.23 -8.31
C HIS A 32 -7.31 -3.13 -9.21
N ALA A 33 -6.13 -2.60 -8.89
CA ALA A 33 -5.44 -1.60 -9.72
C ALA A 33 -5.24 -2.11 -11.16
N LYS A 34 -4.74 -3.34 -11.32
CA LYS A 34 -4.55 -3.96 -12.65
C LYS A 34 -5.87 -4.10 -13.41
N SER A 35 -6.96 -4.48 -12.74
CA SER A 35 -8.28 -4.59 -13.38
C SER A 35 -8.81 -3.25 -13.91
N LYS A 36 -8.34 -2.13 -13.35
CA LYS A 36 -8.67 -0.76 -13.76
C LYS A 36 -7.61 -0.14 -14.66
N GLY A 37 -6.67 -0.93 -15.19
CA GLY A 37 -5.59 -0.46 -16.06
C GLY A 37 -4.55 0.43 -15.37
N CYS A 38 -4.45 0.37 -14.04
CA CYS A 38 -3.49 1.14 -13.25
C CYS A 38 -2.34 0.25 -12.75
N SER A 39 -1.17 0.85 -12.53
CA SER A 39 -0.03 0.21 -11.85
C SER A 39 0.13 0.77 -10.44
N VAL A 40 0.69 -0.03 -9.53
CA VAL A 40 1.00 0.38 -8.16
C VAL A 40 2.44 0.89 -8.10
N ILE A 41 2.66 2.05 -7.47
CA ILE A 41 4.01 2.54 -7.14
C ILE A 41 4.58 1.67 -6.01
N SER A 42 5.78 1.10 -6.20
CA SER A 42 6.41 0.23 -5.19
C SER A 42 7.50 0.89 -4.34
N THR A 43 7.84 2.15 -4.62
CA THR A 43 8.83 2.90 -3.80
C THR A 43 8.31 3.22 -2.41
N TRP A 44 7.01 3.51 -2.31
CA TRP A 44 6.35 3.95 -1.10
C TRP A 44 5.39 2.86 -0.63
N GLY A 45 5.15 2.83 0.67
CA GLY A 45 4.26 1.87 1.30
C GLY A 45 3.77 2.43 2.62
N SER A 46 2.80 1.74 3.20
CA SER A 46 2.22 2.12 4.46
C SER A 46 3.06 1.70 5.66
N HIS A 47 2.72 2.27 6.81
CA HIS A 47 3.50 2.16 8.03
C HIS A 47 2.59 2.05 9.27
N GLY A 48 3.16 1.62 10.39
CA GLY A 48 2.51 1.77 11.69
C GLY A 48 2.37 3.24 12.05
N ILE A 49 1.41 3.57 12.92
CA ILE A 49 1.25 4.93 13.45
C ILE A 49 0.87 4.85 14.93
N HIS A 50 1.82 5.15 15.82
CA HIS A 50 1.57 5.15 17.27
C HIS A 50 2.65 5.93 18.05
N THR A 51 3.76 5.30 18.42
CA THR A 51 4.82 5.86 19.28
C THR A 51 5.78 6.75 18.50
N GLY A 52 5.59 6.88 17.20
CA GLY A 52 6.35 7.72 16.29
C GLY A 52 5.60 7.85 14.97
N PHE A 53 6.17 8.62 14.04
CA PHE A 53 5.55 8.91 12.75
C PHE A 53 5.49 7.69 11.81
N HIS A 54 6.57 6.93 11.65
CA HIS A 54 6.63 5.77 10.76
C HIS A 54 7.21 4.49 11.43
N PRO A 55 6.66 4.03 12.57
CA PRO A 55 7.04 2.74 13.14
C PRO A 55 6.63 1.57 12.23
N LEU A 56 7.14 0.37 12.55
CA LEU A 56 6.65 -0.88 11.97
C LEU A 56 5.14 -1.05 12.25
N PRO A 57 4.39 -1.80 11.42
CA PRO A 57 4.86 -2.62 10.29
C PRO A 57 5.10 -1.82 9.00
N CYS A 58 6.02 -2.29 8.16
CA CYS A 58 6.14 -1.81 6.77
C CYS A 58 5.19 -2.62 5.88
N ILE A 59 4.30 -1.92 5.16
CA ILE A 59 3.19 -2.49 4.40
C ILE A 59 3.27 -2.03 2.94
N PRO A 60 3.95 -2.79 2.05
CA PRO A 60 3.96 -2.49 0.62
C PRO A 60 2.58 -2.67 -0.02
N HIS A 61 2.31 -2.04 -1.16
CA HIS A 61 1.03 -2.18 -1.87
C HIS A 61 1.09 -3.05 -3.13
N TYR A 62 2.27 -3.55 -3.51
CA TYR A 62 2.45 -4.51 -4.61
C TYR A 62 2.33 -5.96 -4.10
N ALA A 63 1.76 -6.86 -4.89
CA ALA A 63 1.58 -8.27 -4.52
C ALA A 63 2.91 -9.03 -4.50
N LYS A 64 2.90 -10.22 -3.89
CA LYS A 64 4.08 -11.09 -3.70
C LYS A 64 5.24 -10.42 -2.95
N ASN A 65 4.96 -9.35 -2.20
CA ASN A 65 5.92 -8.78 -1.26
C ASN A 65 6.19 -9.73 -0.09
N LYS A 66 7.25 -9.44 0.67
CA LYS A 66 7.69 -10.23 1.83
C LYS A 66 7.39 -9.53 3.16
N ALA A 67 6.35 -8.70 3.22
CA ALA A 67 5.98 -8.01 4.46
C ALA A 67 5.73 -9.03 5.58
N VAL A 68 6.33 -8.75 6.73
CA VAL A 68 6.26 -9.62 7.91
C VAL A 68 5.18 -9.08 8.84
N GLY A 69 4.38 -9.99 9.40
CA GLY A 69 3.41 -9.68 10.44
C GLY A 69 2.00 -10.13 10.10
N VAL A 70 1.18 -10.17 11.15
CA VAL A 70 -0.22 -10.57 11.13
C VAL A 70 -0.97 -9.53 11.95
N CYS A 71 -2.15 -9.13 11.49
CA CYS A 71 -3.00 -8.18 12.19
C CYS A 71 -3.41 -8.71 13.56
N LYS A 72 -3.25 -7.86 14.57
CA LYS A 72 -3.64 -8.13 15.96
C LYS A 72 -4.54 -6.99 16.45
N PRO A 73 -5.48 -7.26 17.37
CA PRO A 73 -6.24 -6.22 18.04
C PRO A 73 -5.30 -5.17 18.67
N GLY A 74 -5.65 -3.90 18.55
CA GLY A 74 -4.86 -2.77 19.09
C GLY A 74 -3.72 -2.28 18.20
N MET A 75 -3.45 -2.91 17.06
CA MET A 75 -2.52 -2.36 16.07
C MET A 75 -3.11 -1.11 15.39
N ALA A 76 -2.26 -0.11 15.17
CA ALA A 76 -2.58 1.08 14.39
C ALA A 76 -1.55 1.24 13.26
N PHE A 77 -2.05 1.35 12.02
CA PHE A 77 -1.25 1.47 10.81
C PHE A 77 -2.06 2.14 9.70
N THR A 78 -1.37 2.60 8.67
CA THR A 78 -1.96 3.23 7.48
C THR A 78 -2.18 2.21 6.35
N ILE A 79 -3.06 2.54 5.41
CA ILE A 79 -3.13 1.92 4.08
C ILE A 79 -3.26 3.08 3.09
N GLU A 80 -2.26 3.30 2.25
CA GLU A 80 -2.15 4.50 1.39
C GLU A 80 -1.68 4.16 -0.05
N PRO A 81 -2.48 3.43 -0.83
CA PRO A 81 -2.07 2.97 -2.15
C PRO A 81 -1.80 4.14 -3.10
N ILE A 82 -0.63 4.17 -3.71
CA ILE A 82 -0.28 5.13 -4.76
C ILE A 82 -0.35 4.43 -6.11
N LEU A 83 -1.27 4.87 -6.97
CA LEU A 83 -1.47 4.33 -8.31
C LEU A 83 -0.96 5.28 -9.40
N THR A 84 -0.63 4.71 -10.55
CA THR A 84 -0.26 5.45 -11.77
C THR A 84 -0.94 4.82 -12.99
N LEU A 85 -1.17 5.63 -14.04
CA LEU A 85 -1.68 5.16 -15.33
C LEU A 85 -0.58 4.55 -16.22
N TYR A 86 0.68 4.76 -15.86
CA TYR A 86 1.81 4.28 -16.64
C TYR A 86 2.39 3.00 -16.05
N VAL A 87 3.14 2.25 -16.87
CA VAL A 87 3.99 1.19 -16.34
C VAL A 87 5.00 1.83 -15.40
N TRP A 88 4.96 1.41 -14.14
CA TRP A 88 5.91 1.90 -13.17
C TRP A 88 7.27 1.24 -13.41
N CYS A 89 8.25 2.05 -13.85
CA CYS A 89 9.66 1.69 -13.98
C CYS A 89 10.48 2.63 -13.10
N ARG A 90 11.32 2.07 -12.23
CA ARG A 90 12.07 2.85 -11.24
C ARG A 90 13.22 3.62 -11.90
N TYR A 91 13.01 4.91 -12.20
CA TYR A 91 14.09 5.88 -12.41
C TYR A 91 14.11 6.83 -11.22
N LEU A 92 15.07 6.65 -10.30
CA LEU A 92 15.31 7.63 -9.24
C LEU A 92 16.08 8.80 -9.85
N ARG A 93 15.39 9.90 -10.15
CA ARG A 93 16.05 11.20 -10.34
C ARG A 93 16.33 11.76 -8.96
N VAL A 94 17.60 11.89 -8.59
CA VAL A 94 18.01 12.55 -7.34
C VAL A 94 17.75 14.04 -7.49
N LYS A 95 16.57 14.50 -7.10
CA LYS A 95 16.31 15.87 -6.69
C LYS A 95 15.39 15.80 -5.48
N GLY A 96 15.82 16.42 -4.37
CA GLY A 96 15.05 16.46 -3.13
C GLY A 96 13.68 17.08 -3.38
N TRP A 97 12.67 16.47 -2.75
CA TRP A 97 11.32 16.97 -2.48
C TRP A 97 10.82 18.11 -3.40
N GLU A 98 9.97 17.75 -4.37
CA GLU A 98 9.00 18.66 -4.97
C GLU A 98 7.61 18.00 -4.87
N GLU A 99 6.80 18.50 -3.93
CA GLU A 99 5.34 18.38 -3.98
C GLU A 99 4.84 19.58 -4.79
N SER A 100 4.01 19.32 -5.81
CA SER A 100 3.32 20.34 -6.61
C SER A 100 2.18 21.00 -5.84
#